data_AF-A0A0G1XI42-F1
#
_entry.id   AF-A0A0G1XI42-F1
#
_cell.length_a   1.000
_cell.length_b   1.000
_cell.length_c   1.000
_cell.angle_alpha   90.00
_cell.angle_beta   90.00
_cell.angle_gamma   90.00
#
_symmetry.space_group_name_H-M   'P 1'
#
loop_
_entity.id
_entity.type
_entity.pdbx_description
1 polymer ?
#
loop_
_entity_poly.entity_id
_entity_poly.type
_entity_poly.pdbx_seq_one_letter_code
_entity_poly.pdbx_strand_id
1 'polypeptide(L)'
;MKHKQFTSKNGFTIVELLIVIVVIGILAAITIVAFTGIQTRARNAAWVAEFNGYHKLFETYLGTFGKYPTMPIGDRYCLGDKNIKGAEINAQFTPSSDPTASQVTPPFNPGGYCRDIYYSASRHEYSATLDAELSKVGKVNSTQKTMADLPVSQFGAMGVIVSYQEYTSNPQSGIWLGVMLNSPQGQCPSNINGRVYDYPESNAVYCEVRLPQAPF
;
A
#
# COMPACT_ATOMS: atom_id res chain seq x y z
N MET A 1 27.43 -18.38 71.75
CA MET A 1 28.16 -17.62 70.70
C MET A 1 27.16 -17.20 69.62
N LYS A 2 26.92 -15.90 69.44
CA LYS A 2 26.00 -15.38 68.40
C LYS A 2 26.84 -14.81 67.25
N HIS A 3 26.77 -15.42 66.07
CA HIS A 3 27.40 -14.89 64.86
C HIS A 3 26.61 -13.69 64.34
N LYS A 4 27.27 -12.53 64.27
CA LYS A 4 26.73 -11.30 63.68
C LYS A 4 27.02 -11.34 62.17
N GLN A 5 26.01 -11.71 61.38
CA GLN A 5 26.06 -11.67 59.92
C GLN A 5 25.97 -10.20 59.46
N PHE A 6 27.05 -9.65 58.89
CA PHE A 6 27.02 -8.36 58.19
C PHE A 6 26.50 -8.61 56.77
N THR A 7 25.24 -8.28 56.53
CA THR A 7 24.69 -8.25 55.17
C THR A 7 25.24 -7.00 54.46
N SER A 8 26.24 -7.17 53.59
CA SER A 8 26.75 -6.09 52.75
C SER A 8 25.68 -5.70 51.73
N LYS A 9 24.99 -4.58 51.96
CA LYS A 9 24.12 -3.97 50.95
C LYS A 9 25.00 -3.13 50.04
N ASN A 10 25.48 -3.73 48.96
CA ASN A 10 26.17 -2.99 47.90
C ASN A 10 25.11 -2.20 47.13
N GLY A 11 25.09 -0.89 47.30
CA GLY A 11 24.20 0.01 46.56
C GLY A 11 24.71 0.24 45.14
N PHE A 12 23.79 0.33 44.18
CA PHE A 12 24.07 0.77 42.81
C PHE A 12 24.54 2.22 42.83
N THR A 13 25.64 2.54 42.16
CA THR A 13 26.13 3.92 42.06
C THR A 13 25.29 4.71 41.06
N ILE A 14 25.18 6.02 41.28
CA ILE A 14 24.53 6.93 40.33
C ILE A 14 25.22 6.87 38.96
N VAL A 15 26.54 6.65 38.94
CA VAL A 15 27.33 6.53 37.71
C VAL A 15 26.96 5.28 36.92
N GLU A 16 26.78 4.13 37.59
CA GLU A 16 26.33 2.90 36.93
C GLU A 16 24.93 3.06 36.32
N LEU A 17 24.00 3.71 37.03
CA LEU A 17 22.67 4.00 36.49
C LEU A 17 22.75 4.97 35.29
N LEU A 18 23.60 6.00 35.38
CA LEU A 18 23.79 7.00 34.33
C LEU A 18 24.33 6.37 33.04
N ILE A 19 25.32 5.48 33.14
CA ILE A 19 25.85 4.79 31.97
C ILE A 19 24.77 3.92 31.32
N VAL A 20 23.96 3.21 32.11
CA VAL A 20 22.88 2.36 31.57
C VAL A 20 21.85 3.17 30.77
N ILE A 21 21.40 4.32 31.28
CA ILE A 21 20.42 5.15 30.55
C ILE A 21 21.04 5.75 29.28
N VAL A 22 22.33 6.11 29.30
CA VAL A 22 23.04 6.62 28.11
C VAL A 22 23.15 5.51 27.06
N VAL A 23 23.53 4.30 27.46
CA VAL A 23 23.64 3.15 26.56
C VAL A 23 22.28 2.81 25.96
N ILE A 24 21.21 2.75 26.76
CA ILE A 24 19.84 2.52 26.27
C ILE A 24 19.42 3.63 25.31
N GLY A 25 19.75 4.89 25.59
CA GLY A 25 19.46 6.03 24.71
C GLY A 25 20.13 5.92 23.34
N ILE A 26 21.42 5.57 23.32
CA ILE A 26 22.17 5.36 22.07
C ILE A 26 21.60 4.18 21.27
N LEU A 27 21.35 3.05 21.94
CA LEU A 27 20.78 1.86 21.29
C LEU A 27 19.38 2.15 20.73
N ALA A 28 18.51 2.82 21.48
CA ALA A 28 17.18 3.18 21.04
C ALA A 28 17.20 4.06 19.78
N ALA A 29 18.07 5.08 19.74
CA ALA A 29 18.20 5.97 18.59
C ALA A 29 18.58 5.22 17.30
N ILE A 30 19.56 4.32 17.38
CA ILE A 30 19.99 3.50 16.24
C ILE A 30 18.85 2.56 15.79
N THR A 31 18.17 1.92 16.75
CA THR A 31 17.08 0.98 16.43
C THR A 31 15.89 1.63 15.73
N ILE A 32 15.54 2.87 16.09
CA ILE A 32 14.40 3.58 15.48
C ILE A 32 14.63 3.82 13.99
N VAL A 33 15.81 4.33 13.62
CA VAL A 33 16.14 4.62 12.20
C VAL A 33 16.21 3.34 11.37
N ALA A 34 16.78 2.26 11.92
CA ALA A 34 16.83 0.97 11.22
C ALA A 34 15.43 0.36 11.02
N PHE A 35 14.54 0.50 12.01
CA PHE A 35 13.21 -0.10 12.00
C PHE A 35 12.30 0.49 10.92
N THR A 36 12.33 1.81 10.70
CA THR A 36 11.50 2.47 9.68
C THR A 36 11.82 1.98 8.26
N GLY A 37 13.11 1.80 7.94
CA GLY A 37 13.54 1.27 6.64
C GLY A 37 13.10 -0.18 6.40
N ILE A 38 13.17 -1.03 7.44
CA ILE A 38 12.73 -2.43 7.37
C ILE A 38 11.22 -2.51 7.14
N GLN A 39 10.43 -1.70 7.86
CA GLN A 39 8.98 -1.69 7.73
C GLN A 39 8.54 -1.32 6.30
N THR A 40 9.18 -0.31 5.69
CA THR A 40 8.90 0.08 4.30
C THR A 40 9.20 -1.04 3.31
N ARG A 41 10.34 -1.72 3.46
CA ARG A 41 10.69 -2.86 2.59
C ARG A 41 9.70 -4.02 2.75
N ALA A 42 9.31 -4.33 3.98
CA ALA A 42 8.32 -5.37 4.26
C ALA A 42 6.94 -5.04 3.63
N ARG A 43 6.50 -3.78 3.71
CA ARG A 43 5.27 -3.30 3.05
C ARG A 43 5.34 -3.45 1.54
N ASN A 44 6.41 -2.96 0.91
CA ASN A 44 6.59 -3.11 -0.53
C ASN A 44 6.59 -4.58 -0.95
N ALA A 45 7.25 -5.46 -0.19
CA ALA A 45 7.24 -6.90 -0.46
C ALA A 45 5.83 -7.50 -0.38
N ALA A 46 5.04 -7.09 0.62
CA ALA A 46 3.64 -7.51 0.74
C ALA A 46 2.79 -7.05 -0.44
N TRP A 47 2.94 -5.79 -0.89
CA TRP A 47 2.20 -5.27 -2.05
C TRP A 47 2.63 -5.93 -3.36
N VAL A 48 3.91 -6.21 -3.55
CA VAL A 48 4.40 -6.97 -4.72
C VAL A 48 3.86 -8.40 -4.70
N ALA A 49 3.78 -9.04 -3.52
CA ALA A 49 3.18 -10.36 -3.39
C ALA A 49 1.67 -10.36 -3.72
N GLU A 50 0.94 -9.37 -3.20
CA GLU A 50 -0.49 -9.17 -3.51
C GLU A 50 -0.69 -8.91 -5.02
N PHE A 51 0.14 -8.05 -5.61
CA PHE A 51 0.15 -7.77 -7.04
C PHE A 51 0.35 -9.04 -7.88
N ASN A 52 1.38 -9.83 -7.55
CA ASN A 52 1.67 -11.07 -8.27
C ASN A 52 0.53 -12.09 -8.12
N GLY A 53 -0.11 -12.13 -6.94
CA GLY A 53 -1.30 -12.92 -6.69
C GLY A 53 -2.45 -12.54 -7.63
N TYR A 54 -2.72 -11.24 -7.76
CA TYR A 54 -3.78 -10.75 -8.66
C TYR A 54 -3.44 -10.96 -10.12
N HIS A 55 -2.19 -10.72 -10.52
CA HIS A 55 -1.72 -10.99 -11.88
C HIS A 55 -2.03 -12.44 -12.30
N LYS A 56 -1.62 -13.40 -11.46
CA LYS A 56 -1.91 -14.83 -11.67
C LYS A 56 -3.42 -15.12 -11.66
N LEU A 57 -4.18 -14.46 -10.79
CA LEU A 57 -5.62 -14.66 -10.70
C LEU A 57 -6.33 -14.21 -11.98
N PHE A 58 -5.93 -13.07 -12.56
CA PHE A 58 -6.43 -12.60 -13.84
C PHE A 58 -6.04 -13.53 -14.99
N GLU A 59 -4.79 -14.02 -15.04
CA GLU A 59 -4.38 -15.02 -16.04
C GLU A 59 -5.18 -16.33 -15.91
N THR A 60 -5.46 -16.76 -14.69
CA THR A 60 -6.31 -17.94 -14.43
C THR A 60 -7.74 -17.71 -14.89
N TYR A 61 -8.27 -16.50 -14.66
CA TYR A 61 -9.59 -16.10 -15.14
C TYR A 61 -9.66 -16.15 -16.67
N LEU A 62 -8.66 -15.58 -17.36
CA LEU A 62 -8.56 -15.64 -18.82
C LEU A 62 -8.50 -17.09 -19.31
N GLY A 63 -7.67 -17.94 -18.70
CA GLY A 63 -7.57 -19.35 -19.07
C GLY A 63 -8.87 -20.14 -18.85
N THR A 64 -9.68 -19.75 -17.88
CA THR A 64 -10.94 -20.44 -17.52
C THR A 64 -12.12 -19.98 -18.40
N PHE A 65 -12.22 -18.68 -18.65
CA PHE A 65 -13.40 -18.08 -19.32
C PHE A 65 -13.11 -17.58 -20.74
N GLY A 66 -11.86 -17.63 -21.20
CA GLY A 66 -11.43 -17.14 -22.52
C GLY A 66 -11.45 -15.62 -22.66
N LYS A 67 -11.69 -14.88 -21.57
CA LYS A 67 -11.71 -13.41 -21.50
C LYS A 67 -11.43 -12.95 -20.08
N TYR A 68 -11.03 -11.70 -19.90
CA TYR A 68 -10.97 -11.06 -18.58
C TYR A 68 -12.37 -10.68 -18.06
N PRO A 69 -12.51 -10.39 -16.73
CA PRO A 69 -13.73 -9.82 -16.20
C PRO A 69 -14.09 -8.52 -16.92
N THR A 70 -15.38 -8.33 -17.20
CA THR A 70 -15.85 -7.09 -17.81
C THR A 70 -15.70 -5.94 -16.82
N MET A 71 -15.04 -4.88 -17.26
CA MET A 71 -14.89 -3.64 -16.52
C MET A 71 -15.34 -2.49 -17.45
N PRO A 72 -16.01 -1.46 -16.92
CA PRO A 72 -16.24 -0.24 -17.67
C PRO A 72 -14.91 0.39 -18.10
N ILE A 73 -14.92 1.01 -19.27
CA ILE A 73 -13.76 1.70 -19.83
C ILE A 73 -13.57 3.02 -19.09
N GLY A 74 -12.31 3.34 -18.78
CA GLY A 74 -11.93 4.55 -18.03
C GLY A 74 -11.96 4.37 -16.52
N ASP A 75 -12.60 3.30 -16.03
CA ASP A 75 -12.67 2.99 -14.61
C ASP A 75 -11.37 2.38 -14.09
N ARG A 76 -11.13 2.64 -12.81
CA ARG A 76 -10.00 2.10 -12.07
C ARG A 76 -10.47 1.62 -10.70
N TYR A 77 -10.10 0.39 -10.35
CA TYR A 77 -10.60 -0.29 -9.17
C TYR A 77 -9.47 -0.66 -8.22
N CYS A 78 -9.77 -0.54 -6.94
CA CYS A 78 -8.95 -1.09 -5.88
C CYS A 78 -9.19 -2.60 -5.79
N LEU A 79 -8.11 -3.36 -5.80
CA LEU A 79 -8.15 -4.80 -5.55
C LEU A 79 -7.90 -5.08 -4.07
N GLY A 80 -8.47 -6.18 -3.60
CA GLY A 80 -8.46 -6.59 -2.20
C GLY A 80 -9.70 -6.11 -1.45
N ASP A 81 -10.01 -6.80 -0.37
CA ASP A 81 -11.15 -6.56 0.52
C ASP A 81 -10.78 -5.73 1.76
N LYS A 82 -9.49 -5.55 2.02
CA LYS A 82 -8.95 -4.82 3.17
C LYS A 82 -8.40 -3.44 2.82
N ASN A 83 -9.19 -2.67 2.06
CA ASN A 83 -8.86 -1.27 1.74
C ASN A 83 -9.30 -0.31 2.85
N ILE A 84 -8.78 0.92 2.82
CA ILE A 84 -9.08 1.93 3.84
C ILE A 84 -10.55 2.36 3.73
N LYS A 85 -11.24 2.47 4.85
CA LYS A 85 -12.63 2.93 4.89
C LYS A 85 -12.73 4.45 4.83
N GLY A 86 -13.79 4.98 4.22
CA GLY A 86 -14.01 6.43 4.05
C GLY A 86 -13.96 7.23 5.35
N ALA A 87 -14.47 6.66 6.45
CA ALA A 87 -14.40 7.29 7.78
C ALA A 87 -12.96 7.45 8.30
N GLU A 88 -12.09 6.46 8.08
CA GLU A 88 -10.68 6.49 8.50
C GLU A 88 -9.89 7.53 7.69
N ILE A 89 -10.20 7.65 6.40
CA ILE A 89 -9.65 8.67 5.51
C ILE A 89 -9.98 10.07 6.02
N ASN A 90 -11.27 10.33 6.28
CA ASN A 90 -11.72 11.66 6.70
C ASN A 90 -11.12 12.09 8.04
N ALA A 91 -10.85 11.13 8.94
CA ALA A 91 -10.22 11.40 10.23
C ALA A 91 -8.80 11.97 10.11
N GLN A 92 -8.13 11.72 8.97
CA GLN A 92 -6.79 12.26 8.70
C GLN A 92 -6.78 13.28 7.56
N PHE A 93 -7.93 13.64 7.02
CA PHE A 93 -8.01 14.69 6.02
C PHE A 93 -7.66 16.03 6.66
N THR A 94 -6.48 16.53 6.33
CA THR A 94 -6.11 17.92 6.56
C THR A 94 -6.37 18.69 5.27
N PRO A 95 -7.19 19.76 5.28
CA PRO A 95 -7.32 20.63 4.11
C PRO A 95 -5.92 21.11 3.70
N SER A 96 -5.44 20.61 2.57
CA SER A 96 -4.15 21.01 2.02
C SER A 96 -4.31 22.33 1.27
N SER A 97 -3.20 22.91 0.82
CA SER A 97 -3.21 24.06 -0.10
C SER A 97 -3.90 23.77 -1.44
N ASP A 98 -4.27 22.52 -1.72
CA ASP A 98 -4.97 22.13 -2.92
C ASP A 98 -6.50 22.28 -2.74
N PRO A 99 -7.14 23.27 -3.41
CA PRO A 99 -8.57 23.50 -3.30
C PRO A 99 -9.42 22.39 -3.95
N THR A 100 -8.82 21.47 -4.71
CA THR A 100 -9.53 20.37 -5.38
C THR A 100 -9.59 19.11 -4.54
N ALA A 101 -8.81 19.04 -3.46
CA ALA A 101 -8.90 17.96 -2.47
C ALA A 101 -10.16 18.12 -1.60
N SER A 102 -10.90 17.04 -1.43
CA SER A 102 -12.17 17.01 -0.71
C SER A 102 -12.31 15.75 0.15
N GLN A 103 -13.03 15.85 1.26
CA GLN A 103 -13.38 14.70 2.09
C GLN A 103 -14.25 13.71 1.31
N VAL A 104 -14.17 12.43 1.69
CA VAL A 104 -15.13 11.42 1.23
C VAL A 104 -16.46 11.70 1.92
N THR A 105 -17.54 11.95 1.19
CA THR A 105 -18.87 12.14 1.79
C THR A 105 -19.68 10.85 1.76
N PRO A 106 -20.59 10.61 2.72
CA PRO A 106 -21.50 9.46 2.67
C PRO A 106 -22.42 9.49 1.43
N PRO A 107 -22.85 8.31 0.92
CA PRO A 107 -22.55 6.97 1.44
C PRO A 107 -21.12 6.51 1.11
N PHE A 108 -20.47 5.85 2.07
CA PHE A 108 -19.13 5.31 1.88
C PHE A 108 -19.17 3.97 1.12
N ASN A 109 -18.18 3.74 0.26
CA ASN A 109 -17.95 2.42 -0.32
C ASN A 109 -17.50 1.46 0.80
N PRO A 110 -18.26 0.40 1.10
CA PRO A 110 -17.96 -0.49 2.22
C PRO A 110 -16.69 -1.32 1.99
N GLY A 111 -16.26 -1.50 0.74
CA GLY A 111 -15.00 -2.19 0.42
C GLY A 111 -13.77 -1.30 0.48
N GLY A 112 -13.95 0.02 0.60
CA GLY A 112 -12.89 1.00 0.84
C GLY A 112 -12.19 1.50 -0.43
N TYR A 113 -11.07 2.20 -0.21
CA TYR A 113 -10.37 3.01 -1.20
C TYR A 113 -8.86 2.79 -1.13
N CYS A 114 -8.17 3.04 -2.25
CA CYS A 114 -6.73 2.81 -2.38
C CYS A 114 -5.97 3.98 -2.98
N ARG A 115 -6.53 4.77 -3.91
CA ARG A 115 -5.80 5.83 -4.63
C ARG A 115 -6.63 7.07 -4.87
N ASP A 116 -5.95 8.22 -4.94
CA ASP A 116 -6.51 9.55 -5.26
C ASP A 116 -7.72 9.84 -4.39
N ILE A 117 -7.62 9.45 -3.12
CA ILE A 117 -8.74 9.30 -2.22
C ILE A 117 -9.45 10.65 -2.01
N TYR A 118 -8.70 11.74 -2.02
CA TYR A 118 -9.21 13.10 -1.82
C TYR A 118 -9.74 13.76 -3.09
N TYR A 119 -9.60 13.14 -4.26
CA TYR A 119 -10.00 13.71 -5.56
C TYR A 119 -11.20 12.96 -6.10
N SER A 120 -12.40 13.52 -5.95
CA SER A 120 -13.64 12.85 -6.35
C SER A 120 -13.65 12.38 -7.81
N ALA A 121 -13.00 13.13 -8.72
CA ALA A 121 -12.92 12.82 -10.14
C ALA A 121 -11.97 11.65 -10.48
N SER A 122 -11.05 11.28 -9.60
CA SER A 122 -10.03 10.25 -9.84
C SER A 122 -9.96 9.20 -8.73
N ARG A 123 -10.84 9.27 -7.73
CA ARG A 123 -10.89 8.34 -6.61
C ARG A 123 -11.08 6.90 -7.09
N HIS A 124 -10.20 6.02 -6.65
CA HIS A 124 -10.30 4.60 -6.94
C HIS A 124 -11.03 3.91 -5.80
N GLU A 125 -12.04 3.13 -6.14
CA GLU A 125 -12.88 2.43 -5.17
C GLU A 125 -12.82 0.92 -5.36
N TYR A 126 -13.12 0.20 -4.29
CA TYR A 126 -13.39 -1.23 -4.37
C TYR A 126 -14.64 -1.51 -5.21
N SER A 127 -14.58 -2.58 -6.01
CA SER A 127 -15.73 -3.09 -6.77
C SER A 127 -16.11 -4.48 -6.30
N ALA A 128 -17.28 -4.58 -5.64
CA ALA A 128 -17.83 -5.86 -5.20
C ALA A 128 -18.13 -6.80 -6.37
N THR A 129 -18.56 -6.24 -7.51
CA THR A 129 -18.84 -7.00 -8.72
C THR A 129 -17.57 -7.62 -9.28
N LEU A 130 -16.48 -6.84 -9.37
CA LEU A 130 -15.21 -7.35 -9.87
C LEU A 130 -14.61 -8.40 -8.92
N ASP A 131 -14.66 -8.16 -7.61
CA ASP A 131 -14.20 -9.14 -6.61
C ASP A 131 -15.00 -10.44 -6.70
N ALA A 132 -16.33 -10.35 -6.84
CA ALA A 132 -17.19 -11.52 -7.01
C ALA A 132 -16.84 -12.30 -8.29
N GLU A 133 -16.55 -11.63 -9.41
CA GLU A 133 -16.10 -12.30 -10.64
C GLU A 133 -14.75 -13.00 -10.44
N LEU A 134 -13.76 -12.31 -9.89
CA LEU A 134 -12.43 -12.88 -9.62
C LEU A 134 -12.50 -14.05 -8.63
N SER A 135 -13.42 -14.00 -7.67
CA SER A 135 -13.62 -15.05 -6.67
C SER A 135 -14.00 -16.41 -7.27
N LYS A 136 -14.52 -16.45 -8.51
CA LYS A 136 -14.86 -17.69 -9.22
C LYS A 136 -13.65 -18.55 -9.55
N VAL A 137 -12.45 -17.95 -9.63
CA VAL A 137 -11.20 -18.66 -9.98
C VAL A 137 -10.19 -18.69 -8.83
N GLY A 138 -10.47 -17.97 -7.74
CA GLY A 138 -9.65 -17.99 -6.54
C GLY A 138 -9.71 -16.68 -5.77
N LYS A 139 -8.88 -16.58 -4.72
CA LYS A 139 -8.74 -15.36 -3.91
C LYS A 139 -7.27 -15.05 -3.68
N VAL A 140 -6.97 -13.76 -3.60
CA VAL A 140 -5.66 -13.26 -3.17
C VAL A 140 -5.80 -12.78 -1.74
N ASN A 141 -4.86 -13.14 -0.89
CA ASN A 141 -4.82 -12.62 0.47
C ASN A 141 -4.40 -11.15 0.43
N SER A 142 -5.35 -10.24 0.68
CA SER A 142 -5.05 -8.81 0.83
C SER A 142 -4.42 -8.53 2.19
N THR A 143 -3.41 -7.66 2.19
CA THR A 143 -2.88 -7.05 3.42
C THR A 143 -3.84 -5.95 3.88
N GLN A 144 -3.96 -5.74 5.20
CA GLN A 144 -4.73 -4.62 5.74
C GLN A 144 -4.05 -3.31 5.37
N LYS A 145 -4.77 -2.48 4.63
CA LYS A 145 -4.33 -1.15 4.22
C LYS A 145 -4.75 -0.14 5.29
N THR A 146 -3.83 0.72 5.70
CA THR A 146 -3.99 1.72 6.76
C THR A 146 -3.40 3.05 6.32
N MET A 147 -3.74 4.15 6.98
CA MET A 147 -3.17 5.45 6.60
C MET A 147 -1.64 5.54 6.76
N ALA A 148 -1.02 4.68 7.57
CA ALA A 148 0.44 4.59 7.67
C ALA A 148 1.11 4.01 6.42
N ASP A 149 0.31 3.45 5.50
CA ASP A 149 0.75 2.91 4.22
C ASP A 149 0.73 3.96 3.10
N LEU A 150 0.11 5.13 3.33
CA LEU A 150 0.14 6.23 2.36
C LEU A 150 1.58 6.71 2.19
N PRO A 151 2.05 6.91 0.94
CA PRO A 151 3.30 7.64 0.74
C PRO A 151 3.16 9.08 1.23
N VAL A 152 4.30 9.76 1.39
CA VAL A 152 4.36 11.07 2.06
C VAL A 152 3.56 12.15 1.32
N SER A 153 3.25 11.93 0.04
CA SER A 153 2.26 12.76 -0.66
C SER A 153 0.86 12.16 -0.55
N GLN A 154 -0.11 13.05 -0.32
CA GLN A 154 -1.55 12.79 -0.33
C GLN A 154 -2.12 12.23 -1.65
N PHE A 155 -1.27 12.04 -2.66
CA PHE A 155 -1.63 11.63 -4.03
C PHE A 155 -1.25 10.18 -4.35
N GLY A 156 -0.67 9.43 -3.40
CA GLY A 156 -0.28 8.06 -3.67
C GLY A 156 -1.41 7.04 -3.57
N ALA A 157 -1.28 5.95 -4.32
CA ALA A 157 -2.09 4.77 -4.11
C ALA A 157 -1.57 3.89 -2.97
N MET A 158 -2.42 2.99 -2.50
CA MET A 158 -2.09 1.94 -1.56
C MET A 158 -2.50 0.58 -2.10
N GLY A 159 -1.53 -0.31 -2.29
CA GLY A 159 -1.76 -1.65 -2.79
C GLY A 159 -2.05 -1.71 -4.29
N VAL A 160 -2.85 -2.69 -4.69
CA VAL A 160 -2.99 -3.12 -6.09
C VAL A 160 -4.23 -2.51 -6.74
N ILE A 161 -4.04 -1.97 -7.94
CA ILE A 161 -5.07 -1.34 -8.76
C ILE A 161 -5.21 -2.12 -10.06
N VAL A 162 -6.43 -2.23 -10.56
CA VAL A 162 -6.66 -2.58 -11.97
C VAL A 162 -7.38 -1.43 -12.67
N SER A 163 -7.04 -1.19 -13.93
CA SER A 163 -7.72 -0.19 -14.76
C SER A 163 -7.97 -0.75 -16.15
N TYR A 164 -9.09 -0.34 -16.76
CA TYR A 164 -9.30 -0.55 -18.19
C TYR A 164 -9.20 0.79 -18.89
N GLN A 165 -8.18 0.96 -19.72
CA GLN A 165 -7.93 2.20 -20.44
C GLN A 165 -8.18 1.96 -21.92
N GLU A 166 -9.00 2.81 -22.54
CA GLU A 166 -9.19 2.84 -23.99
C GLU A 166 -8.62 4.14 -24.55
N TYR A 167 -7.79 4.01 -25.58
CA TYR A 167 -7.23 5.11 -26.33
C TYR A 167 -7.57 4.90 -27.81
N THR A 168 -8.15 5.90 -28.44
CA THR A 168 -8.67 5.87 -29.81
C THR A 168 -7.64 5.54 -30.90
N SER A 169 -6.35 5.57 -30.59
CA SER A 169 -5.26 5.34 -31.56
C SER A 169 -3.98 4.72 -30.95
N ASN A 170 -4.03 4.18 -29.73
CA ASN A 170 -2.82 3.80 -29.01
C ASN A 170 -2.71 2.27 -28.82
N PRO A 171 -1.55 1.64 -29.13
CA PRO A 171 -1.29 0.25 -28.72
C PRO A 171 -1.38 0.01 -27.20
N GLN A 172 -1.51 1.05 -26.37
CA GLN A 172 -1.62 0.96 -24.91
C GLN A 172 -3.03 0.76 -24.35
N SER A 173 -4.09 0.71 -25.17
CA SER A 173 -5.41 0.35 -24.62
C SER A 173 -5.42 -1.08 -24.10
N GLY A 174 -6.23 -1.34 -23.09
CA GLY A 174 -6.34 -2.64 -22.46
C GLY A 174 -6.36 -2.53 -20.95
N ILE A 175 -6.27 -3.69 -20.32
CA ILE A 175 -6.33 -3.81 -18.87
C ILE A 175 -4.92 -3.72 -18.30
N TRP A 176 -4.74 -2.82 -17.34
CA TRP A 176 -3.48 -2.59 -16.64
C TRP A 176 -3.65 -2.94 -15.17
N LEU A 177 -2.75 -3.77 -14.67
CA LEU A 177 -2.62 -4.07 -13.25
C LEU A 177 -1.44 -3.28 -12.71
N GLY A 178 -1.64 -2.52 -11.65
CA GLY A 178 -0.62 -1.66 -11.06
C GLY A 178 -0.52 -1.77 -9.56
N VAL A 179 0.59 -1.29 -9.03
CA VAL A 179 0.89 -1.21 -7.60
C VAL A 179 1.70 0.04 -7.32
N MET A 180 1.40 0.71 -6.23
CA MET A 180 2.23 1.82 -5.73
C MET A 180 3.19 1.30 -4.68
N LEU A 181 4.45 1.68 -4.79
CA LEU A 181 5.52 1.25 -3.89
C LEU A 181 6.24 2.48 -3.33
N ASN A 182 6.70 2.40 -2.09
CA ASN A 182 7.56 3.43 -1.53
C ASN A 182 8.99 3.21 -2.04
N SER A 183 9.44 4.03 -2.98
CA SER A 183 10.73 3.90 -3.66
C SER A 183 11.32 5.29 -3.85
N PRO A 184 12.28 5.72 -3.00
CA PRO A 184 12.97 7.00 -3.18
C PRO A 184 13.73 7.12 -4.50
N GLN A 185 13.99 6.00 -5.17
CA GLN A 185 14.75 5.94 -6.42
C GLN A 185 13.84 5.82 -7.65
N GLY A 186 12.52 5.84 -7.48
CA GLY A 186 11.58 5.72 -8.60
C GLY A 186 11.61 4.37 -9.32
N GLN A 187 12.20 3.33 -8.70
CA GLN A 187 12.44 2.05 -9.35
C GLN A 187 11.33 1.04 -9.06
N CYS A 188 10.82 0.44 -10.13
CA CYS A 188 9.91 -0.70 -10.08
C CYS A 188 10.68 -2.03 -9.94
N PRO A 189 10.09 -3.03 -9.26
CA PRO A 189 10.58 -4.40 -9.30
C PRO A 189 10.68 -4.91 -10.74
N SER A 190 11.70 -5.72 -11.04
CA SER A 190 11.96 -6.22 -12.40
C SER A 190 10.82 -7.05 -12.99
N ASN A 191 9.98 -7.65 -12.15
CA ASN A 191 8.79 -8.41 -12.55
C ASN A 191 7.55 -7.53 -12.83
N ILE A 192 7.64 -6.21 -12.63
CA ILE A 192 6.57 -5.23 -12.88
C ILE A 192 7.10 -4.19 -13.88
N ASN A 193 7.23 -4.62 -15.14
CA ASN A 193 8.05 -3.95 -16.16
C ASN A 193 7.24 -3.30 -17.30
N GLY A 194 6.01 -2.87 -17.04
CA GLY A 194 5.22 -2.13 -18.03
C GLY A 194 5.46 -0.63 -17.93
N ARG A 195 4.46 0.12 -17.44
CA ARG A 195 4.57 1.57 -17.27
C ARG A 195 5.04 1.90 -15.85
N VAL A 196 5.87 2.93 -15.78
CA VAL A 196 6.46 3.43 -14.54
C VAL A 196 6.16 4.91 -14.42
N TYR A 197 5.61 5.32 -13.29
CA TYR A 197 5.34 6.70 -12.96
C TYR A 197 6.05 7.01 -11.64
N ASP A 198 7.15 7.75 -11.73
CA ASP A 198 7.95 8.17 -10.58
C ASP A 198 7.38 9.46 -9.98
N TYR A 199 7.24 9.47 -8.66
CA TYR A 199 6.79 10.60 -7.85
C TYR A 199 7.89 10.95 -6.84
N PRO A 200 8.96 11.64 -7.27
CA PRO A 200 10.15 11.86 -6.44
C PRO A 200 9.85 12.70 -5.20
N GLU A 201 8.90 13.63 -5.29
CA GLU A 201 8.46 14.47 -4.16
C GLU A 201 7.82 13.66 -3.02
N SER A 202 7.37 12.44 -3.30
CA SER A 202 6.66 11.59 -2.35
C SER A 202 7.41 10.31 -1.99
N ASN A 203 8.62 10.12 -2.53
CA ASN A 203 9.39 8.88 -2.46
C ASN A 203 8.56 7.66 -2.88
N ALA A 204 7.74 7.80 -3.93
CA ALA A 204 6.85 6.75 -4.37
C ALA A 204 6.93 6.52 -5.87
N VAL A 205 6.66 5.29 -6.29
CA VAL A 205 6.61 4.89 -7.69
C VAL A 205 5.35 4.07 -7.92
N TYR A 206 4.64 4.38 -9.00
CA TYR A 206 3.53 3.57 -9.48
C TYR A 206 4.03 2.71 -10.64
N CYS A 207 3.92 1.39 -10.46
CA CYS A 207 4.41 0.38 -11.37
C CYS A 207 3.23 -0.43 -11.89
N GLU A 208 3.10 -0.57 -13.20
CA GLU A 208 2.02 -1.37 -13.75
C GLU A 208 2.46 -2.23 -14.94
N VAL A 209 1.78 -3.36 -15.11
CA VAL A 209 1.93 -4.26 -16.25
C VAL A 209 0.61 -4.33 -17.00
N ARG A 210 0.73 -4.54 -18.31
CA ARG A 210 -0.43 -4.77 -19.15
C ARG A 210 -0.79 -6.25 -19.09
N LEU A 211 -2.05 -6.56 -18.84
CA LEU A 211 -2.53 -7.94 -18.92
C LEU A 211 -2.56 -8.40 -20.39
N PRO A 212 -2.00 -9.58 -20.71
CA PRO A 212 -1.92 -10.07 -22.08
C PRO A 212 -3.30 -10.37 -22.65
N GLN A 213 -3.54 -10.14 -23.94
CA GLN A 213 -4.81 -10.49 -24.62
C GLN A 213 -6.06 -9.74 -24.10
N ALA A 214 -5.89 -8.62 -23.36
CA ALA A 214 -7.03 -7.78 -23.03
C ALA A 214 -7.65 -7.18 -24.30
N PRO A 215 -8.98 -7.28 -24.51
CA PRO A 215 -9.62 -6.84 -25.74
C PRO A 215 -9.45 -5.33 -25.98
N PHE A 216 -9.30 -4.98 -27.25
CA PHE A 216 -9.64 -3.68 -27.82
C PHE A 216 -11.00 -3.82 -28.49
#